data_AF-A0A5E4D606-F1
#
_entry.id   AF-A0A5E4D606-F1
#
_cell.length_a   1.000
_cell.length_b   1.000
_cell.length_c   1.000
_cell.angle_alpha   90.00
_cell.angle_beta   90.00
_cell.angle_gamma   90.00
#
_symmetry.space_group_name_H-M   'P 1'
#
loop_
_entity.id
_entity.type
_entity.pdbx_description
1 polymer ?
#
loop_
_entity_poly.entity_id
_entity_poly.type
_entity_poly.pdbx_seq_one_letter_code
_entity_poly.pdbx_strand_id
1 'polypeptide(L)'
;MKRVLRKVTSLPLIFASVDENPGTAPANLDCWVHDVDFMSCEWAVGRTAPGDVQYRLYWKDAREYRECGHYQTDSQGRHVGCRFSGISKYPRSFVVMVNGTSALSAISCRDCFADLYEIGQ
;
A
#
# COMPACT_ATOMS: atom_id res chain seq x y z
N MET A 1 23.37 4.63 -15.17
CA MET A 1 22.32 5.32 -14.39
C MET A 1 21.75 4.33 -13.40
N LYS A 2 22.06 4.46 -12.11
CA LYS A 2 21.68 3.47 -11.10
C LYS A 2 20.20 3.67 -10.76
N ARG A 3 19.35 2.70 -11.10
CA ARG A 3 17.98 2.63 -10.56
C ARG A 3 18.13 2.36 -9.06
N VAL A 4 17.91 3.38 -8.25
CA VAL A 4 17.82 3.18 -6.80
C VAL A 4 16.44 2.60 -6.55
N LEU A 5 16.37 1.28 -6.35
CA LEU A 5 15.21 0.64 -5.77
C LEU A 5 15.44 0.64 -4.26
N ARG A 6 14.69 1.46 -3.51
CA ARG A 6 14.71 1.45 -2.04
C ARG A 6 13.43 0.81 -1.55
N LYS A 7 13.56 -0.30 -0.83
CA LYS A 7 12.40 -0.95 -0.21
C LYS A 7 11.96 -0.13 0.98
N VAL A 8 10.66 0.03 1.09
CA VAL A 8 10.03 0.66 2.24
C VAL A 8 9.89 -0.40 3.33
N THR A 9 10.64 -0.24 4.44
CA THR A 9 10.70 -1.26 5.49
C THR A 9 9.47 -1.21 6.39
N SER A 10 8.58 -2.20 6.22
CA SER A 10 7.39 -2.38 7.06
C SER A 10 7.78 -2.69 8.51
N LEU A 11 7.63 -1.70 9.41
CA LEU A 11 7.64 -1.95 10.85
C LEU A 11 6.24 -2.39 11.32
N PRO A 12 6.14 -3.42 12.18
CA PRO A 12 4.85 -3.87 12.69
C PRO A 12 4.25 -2.81 13.63
N LEU A 13 3.04 -2.34 13.32
CA LEU A 13 2.26 -1.51 14.22
C LEU A 13 1.64 -2.40 15.30
N ILE A 14 1.99 -2.17 16.57
CA ILE A 14 1.55 -2.98 17.71
C ILE A 14 0.19 -2.47 18.23
N PHE A 15 -0.86 -2.62 17.42
CA PHE A 15 -2.26 -2.51 17.86
C PHE A 15 -3.12 -3.47 17.05
N ALA A 16 -3.13 -4.75 17.42
CA ALA A 16 -3.96 -5.75 16.77
C ALA A 16 -5.28 -5.92 17.55
N SER A 17 -6.37 -5.31 17.06
CA SER A 17 -7.69 -5.89 17.28
C SER A 17 -7.76 -7.24 16.55
N VAL A 18 -8.54 -8.19 17.06
CA VAL A 18 -8.76 -9.47 16.36
C VAL A 18 -9.31 -9.16 14.97
N ASP A 19 -8.59 -9.56 13.93
CA ASP A 19 -9.04 -9.44 12.54
C ASP A 19 -10.00 -10.62 12.25
N GLU A 20 -11.26 -10.30 11.94
CA GLU A 20 -12.31 -11.30 11.72
C GLU A 20 -12.16 -12.03 10.37
N ASN A 21 -11.49 -11.43 9.38
CA ASN A 21 -11.36 -12.02 8.05
C ASN A 21 -9.99 -11.77 7.38
N PRO A 22 -8.87 -12.14 8.04
CA PRO A 22 -7.52 -11.76 7.62
C PRO A 22 -7.12 -12.30 6.23
N GLY A 23 -7.82 -13.32 5.73
CA GLY A 23 -7.61 -13.85 4.38
C GLY A 23 -8.10 -12.95 3.26
N THR A 24 -8.97 -11.98 3.55
CA THR A 24 -9.47 -10.99 2.57
C THR A 24 -8.53 -9.81 2.38
N ALA A 25 -7.63 -9.59 3.34
CA ALA A 25 -6.63 -8.54 3.26
C ALA A 25 -5.73 -8.73 2.02
N PRO A 26 -5.30 -7.63 1.38
CA PRO A 26 -4.34 -7.72 0.29
C PRO A 26 -3.07 -8.39 0.80
N ALA A 27 -2.54 -9.33 0.02
CA ALA A 27 -1.38 -10.12 0.40
C ALA A 27 -0.10 -9.53 -0.20
N ASN A 28 1.02 -9.72 0.48
CA ASN A 28 2.35 -9.33 -0.01
C ASN A 28 2.43 -7.86 -0.44
N LEU A 29 1.86 -6.95 0.36
CA LEU A 29 2.00 -5.51 0.13
C LEU A 29 3.49 -5.13 0.19
N ASP A 30 4.05 -4.74 -0.94
CA ASP A 30 5.43 -4.30 -1.08
C ASP A 30 5.46 -2.93 -1.75
N CYS A 31 6.26 -2.02 -1.21
CA CYS A 31 6.41 -0.65 -1.72
C CYS A 31 7.88 -0.33 -1.92
N TRP A 32 8.21 0.35 -3.01
CA TRP A 32 9.57 0.78 -3.30
C TRP A 32 9.62 2.13 -4.01
N VAL A 33 10.68 2.88 -3.70
CA VAL A 33 11.00 4.12 -4.41
C VAL A 33 11.85 3.79 -5.63
N HIS A 34 11.56 4.44 -6.75
CA HIS A 34 12.31 4.34 -8.00
C HIS A 34 12.22 5.65 -8.80
N ASP A 35 13.03 5.76 -9.85
CA ASP A 35 13.06 6.92 -10.76
C ASP A 35 13.10 8.27 -10.01
N VAL A 36 13.87 8.29 -8.92
CA VAL A 36 14.13 9.42 -8.02
C VAL A 36 12.93 9.85 -7.16
N ASP A 37 11.77 10.05 -7.76
CA ASP A 37 10.65 10.75 -7.11
C ASP A 37 9.30 9.98 -7.21
N PHE A 38 9.36 8.71 -7.57
CA PHE A 38 8.20 7.84 -7.63
C PHE A 38 8.27 6.75 -6.58
N MET A 39 7.12 6.42 -6.01
CA MET A 39 6.94 5.23 -5.19
C MET A 39 5.88 4.35 -5.84
N SER A 40 6.21 3.09 -6.06
CA SER A 40 5.24 2.08 -6.47
C SER A 40 4.97 1.14 -5.32
N CYS A 41 3.71 0.72 -5.20
CA CYS A 41 3.28 -0.32 -4.29
C CYS A 41 2.52 -1.38 -5.08
N GLU A 42 2.77 -2.64 -4.78
CA GLU A 42 2.07 -3.78 -5.37
C GLU A 42 1.58 -4.72 -4.27
N TRP A 43 0.47 -5.41 -4.55
CA TRP A 43 -0.09 -6.43 -3.69
C TRP A 43 -0.83 -7.48 -4.52
N ALA A 44 -0.93 -8.67 -3.96
CA ALA A 44 -1.80 -9.72 -4.46
C ALA A 44 -3.20 -9.60 -3.84
N VAL A 45 -4.20 -10.06 -4.59
CA VAL A 45 -5.57 -10.19 -4.07
C VAL A 45 -5.59 -11.18 -2.89
N GLY A 46 -6.34 -10.84 -1.85
CA GLY A 46 -6.49 -11.67 -0.66
C GLY A 46 -6.98 -13.07 -1.01
N ARG A 47 -6.42 -14.09 -0.34
CA ARG A 47 -6.69 -15.51 -0.63
C ARG A 47 -8.17 -15.86 -0.55
N THR A 48 -8.90 -15.26 0.38
CA THR A 48 -10.34 -15.46 0.58
C THR A 48 -11.15 -14.24 0.22
N ALA A 49 -10.55 -13.27 -0.48
CA ALA A 49 -11.25 -12.08 -0.95
C ALA A 49 -12.32 -12.47 -1.99
N PRO A 50 -13.55 -11.94 -1.87
CA PRO A 50 -14.58 -12.15 -2.87
C PRO A 50 -14.17 -11.65 -4.26
N GLY A 51 -14.82 -12.19 -5.31
CA GLY A 51 -14.50 -11.82 -6.70
C GLY A 51 -14.77 -10.35 -7.03
N ASP A 52 -15.69 -9.69 -6.32
CA ASP A 52 -16.06 -8.28 -6.48
C ASP A 52 -15.22 -7.33 -5.60
N VAL A 53 -14.18 -7.84 -4.94
CA VAL A 53 -13.30 -7.00 -4.10
C VAL A 53 -12.68 -5.88 -4.92
N GLN A 54 -12.76 -4.66 -4.39
CA GLN A 54 -11.99 -3.53 -4.92
C GLN A 54 -11.14 -2.93 -3.82
N TYR A 55 -9.83 -2.90 -4.03
CA TYR A 55 -8.86 -2.36 -3.08
C TYR A 55 -8.63 -0.87 -3.31
N ARG A 56 -8.29 -0.14 -2.24
CA ARG A 56 -7.87 1.26 -2.32
C ARG A 56 -6.67 1.48 -1.41
N LEU A 57 -5.67 2.17 -1.94
CA LEU A 57 -4.43 2.46 -1.24
C LEU A 57 -4.39 3.92 -0.81
N TYR A 58 -3.98 4.12 0.43
CA TYR A 58 -3.80 5.41 1.06
C TYR A 58 -2.40 5.51 1.66
N TRP A 59 -1.84 6.72 1.66
CA TRP A 59 -0.75 7.04 2.57
C TRP A 59 -1.21 8.09 3.58
N LYS A 60 -0.71 7.95 4.81
CA LYS A 60 -1.06 8.79 5.94
C LYS A 60 0.19 9.22 6.69
N ASP A 61 0.33 10.51 6.94
CA ASP A 61 1.25 11.04 7.93
C ASP A 61 0.51 11.73 9.08
N ALA A 62 1.22 12.48 9.92
CA ALA A 62 0.62 13.22 11.03
C ALA A 62 -0.30 14.39 10.60
N ARG A 63 -0.22 14.84 9.35
CA ARG A 63 -0.83 16.06 8.80
C ARG A 63 -1.83 15.77 7.68
N GLU A 64 -1.60 14.73 6.89
CA GLU A 64 -2.28 14.46 5.63
C GLU A 64 -2.62 12.98 5.46
N TYR A 65 -3.71 12.76 4.75
CA TYR A 65 -4.19 11.46 4.30
C TYR A 65 -4.54 11.60 2.83
N ARG A 66 -3.93 10.80 1.96
CA ARG A 66 -4.21 10.87 0.51
C ARG A 66 -4.41 9.49 -0.09
N GLU A 67 -5.43 9.40 -0.94
CA GLU A 67 -5.68 8.23 -1.77
C GLU A 67 -4.73 8.22 -2.99
N CYS A 68 -4.41 7.02 -3.47
CA CYS A 68 -3.72 6.84 -4.73
C CYS A 68 -4.55 7.35 -5.92
N GLY A 69 -3.92 8.10 -6.81
CA GLY A 69 -4.52 8.57 -8.07
C GLY A 69 -4.19 7.71 -9.30
N HIS A 70 -3.23 6.79 -9.21
CA HIS A 70 -2.72 6.02 -10.35
C HIS A 70 -2.63 4.53 -10.01
N TYR A 71 -3.75 3.84 -10.14
CA TYR A 71 -3.83 2.40 -9.88
C TYR A 71 -3.38 1.55 -11.07
N GLN A 72 -2.79 0.41 -10.74
CA GLN A 72 -2.58 -0.70 -11.66
C GLN A 72 -3.69 -1.73 -11.42
N THR A 73 -4.24 -2.29 -12.50
CA THR A 73 -5.36 -3.22 -12.43
C THR A 73 -5.01 -4.59 -12.99
N ASP A 74 -5.56 -5.64 -12.38
CA ASP A 74 -5.52 -6.98 -12.95
C ASP A 74 -6.53 -7.16 -14.10
N SER A 75 -6.61 -8.38 -14.66
CA SER A 75 -7.54 -8.70 -15.75
C SER A 75 -9.03 -8.59 -15.37
N GLN A 76 -9.35 -8.53 -14.08
CA GLN A 76 -10.71 -8.36 -13.57
C GLN A 76 -11.03 -6.90 -13.21
N GLY A 77 -10.07 -5.97 -13.43
CA GLY A 77 -10.23 -4.55 -13.09
C GLY A 77 -10.04 -4.24 -11.60
N ARG A 78 -9.50 -5.18 -10.82
CA ARG A 78 -9.23 -4.97 -9.39
C ARG A 78 -7.90 -4.26 -9.25
N HIS A 79 -7.83 -3.30 -8.34
CA HIS A 79 -6.59 -2.60 -8.03
C HIS A 79 -5.61 -3.57 -7.34
N VAL A 80 -4.44 -3.74 -7.95
CA VAL A 80 -3.35 -4.62 -7.46
C VAL A 80 -2.02 -3.89 -7.33
N GLY A 81 -2.01 -2.59 -7.63
CA GLY A 81 -0.87 -1.73 -7.44
C GLY A 81 -1.22 -0.26 -7.51
N CYS A 82 -0.30 0.58 -7.09
CA CYS A 82 -0.44 2.03 -7.09
C CYS A 82 0.92 2.69 -7.36
N ARG A 83 0.89 3.85 -8.02
CA ARG A 83 2.05 4.73 -8.16
C ARG A 83 1.79 6.14 -7.60
N PHE A 84 2.66 6.60 -6.72
CA PHE A 84 2.75 8.00 -6.30
C PHE A 84 3.88 8.73 -7.03
N SER A 85 3.71 10.04 -7.19
CA SER A 85 4.72 10.97 -7.69
C SER A 85 4.93 12.09 -6.69
N GLY A 86 6.09 12.73 -6.70
CA GLY A 86 6.37 13.80 -5.75
C GLY A 86 6.68 13.29 -4.35
N ILE A 87 7.19 12.05 -4.20
CA ILE A 87 7.46 11.44 -2.89
C ILE A 87 8.49 12.25 -2.08
N SER A 88 9.36 13.00 -2.75
CA SER A 88 10.30 13.96 -2.14
C SER A 88 9.62 15.08 -1.34
N LYS A 89 8.33 15.36 -1.61
CA LYS A 89 7.53 16.36 -0.90
C LYS A 89 6.84 15.77 0.34
N TYR A 90 6.79 14.45 0.44
CA TYR A 90 6.13 13.76 1.55
C TYR A 90 7.09 13.69 2.74
N PRO A 91 6.58 13.52 3.97
CA PRO A 91 7.46 13.35 5.11
C PRO A 91 8.30 12.09 4.98
N ARG A 92 9.37 12.06 5.78
CA ARG A 92 10.30 10.92 5.82
C ARG A 92 9.61 9.62 6.26
N SER A 93 8.59 9.72 7.11
CA SER A 93 7.91 8.55 7.64
C SER A 93 6.41 8.73 7.57
N PHE A 94 5.72 7.71 7.07
CA PHE A 94 4.27 7.67 6.89
C PHE A 94 3.78 6.22 6.94
N VAL A 95 2.47 6.01 7.02
CA VAL A 95 1.86 4.68 6.95
C VAL A 95 1.23 4.53 5.57
N VAL A 96 1.51 3.42 4.89
CA VAL A 96 0.75 2.98 3.71
C VAL A 96 -0.30 2.01 4.19
N MET A 97 -1.55 2.20 3.75
CA MET A 97 -2.68 1.36 4.13
C MET A 97 -3.48 1.00 2.88
N VAL A 98 -3.76 -0.28 2.71
CA VAL A 98 -4.66 -0.78 1.67
C VAL A 98 -5.88 -1.38 2.34
N ASN A 99 -7.05 -0.83 2.05
CA ASN A 99 -8.34 -1.40 2.44
C ASN A 99 -9.07 -1.93 1.21
N GLY A 100 -10.26 -2.51 1.41
CA GLY A 100 -11.10 -2.92 0.29
C GLY A 100 -12.59 -2.85 0.60
N THR A 101 -13.37 -2.97 -0.45
CA THR A 101 -14.83 -3.01 -0.40
C THR A 101 -15.34 -4.20 -1.22
N SER A 102 -16.39 -4.86 -0.73
CA SER A 102 -17.13 -5.92 -1.43
C SER A 102 -18.58 -5.88 -0.96
N ALA A 103 -19.51 -6.28 -1.81
CA ALA A 103 -20.91 -6.46 -1.44
C ALA A 103 -21.15 -7.78 -0.68
N LEU A 104 -20.20 -8.73 -0.76
CA LEU A 104 -20.34 -10.09 -0.23
C LEU A 104 -19.80 -10.24 1.20
N SER A 105 -18.73 -9.52 1.55
CA SER A 105 -18.17 -9.57 2.90
C SER A 105 -17.37 -8.31 3.24
N ALA A 106 -17.15 -8.09 4.55
CA ALA A 106 -16.13 -7.15 5.00
C ALA A 106 -14.74 -7.58 4.49
N ILE A 107 -13.91 -6.59 4.16
CA ILE A 107 -12.55 -6.79 3.64
C ILE A 107 -11.57 -6.20 4.63
N SER A 108 -10.68 -7.04 5.14
CA SER A 108 -9.63 -6.65 6.07
C SER A 108 -8.61 -5.75 5.38
N CYS A 109 -8.04 -4.82 6.14
CA CYS A 109 -6.97 -3.95 5.64
C CYS A 109 -5.60 -4.60 5.83
N ARG A 110 -4.62 -4.09 5.09
CA ARG A 110 -3.21 -4.29 5.38
C ARG A 110 -2.52 -2.95 5.39
N ASP A 111 -1.69 -2.71 6.40
CA ASP A 111 -0.84 -1.55 6.47
C ASP A 111 0.63 -1.95 6.54
N CYS A 112 1.49 -0.97 6.25
CA CYS A 112 2.91 -1.01 6.54
C CYS A 112 3.40 0.39 6.90
N PHE A 113 4.31 0.45 7.86
CA PHE A 113 5.05 1.67 8.12
C PHE A 113 6.09 1.88 7.02
N ALA A 114 6.18 3.11 6.54
CA ALA A 114 7.12 3.52 5.53
C ALA A 114 8.14 4.48 6.10
N ASP A 115 9.42 4.18 5.87
CA ASP A 115 10.52 5.04 6.25
C ASP A 115 11.47 5.27 5.08
N LEU A 116 11.64 6.54 4.72
CA LEU A 116 12.46 7.00 3.59
C LEU A 116 13.89 7.38 4.01
N TYR A 117 14.32 7.14 5.25
CA TYR A 117 15.69 7.47 5.71
C TYR A 117 16.81 6.81 4.88
N GLU A 118 16.54 5.71 4.18
CA GLU A 118 17.53 5.13 3.29
C GLU A 118 17.86 6.04 2.10
N ILE A 119 17.10 7.11 1.82
CA ILE A 119 17.25 7.93 0.61
C ILE A 119 18.56 8.77 0.57
N GLY A 120 19.41 8.71 1.59
CA GLY A 120 20.55 9.60 1.80
C GLY A 120 21.96 9.00 1.82
N GLN A 121 22.24 7.91 1.09
CA GLN A 121 23.63 7.47 0.80
C GLN A 121 23.85 7.12 -0.67
#